data_AF-A0A800HBU5-F1
#
_entry.id   AF-A0A800HBU5-F1
#
_cell.length_a   1.000
_cell.length_b   1.000
_cell.length_c   1.000
_cell.angle_alpha   90.00
_cell.angle_beta   90.00
_cell.angle_gamma   90.00
#
_symmetry.space_group_name_H-M   'P 1'
#
loop_
_entity.id
_entity.type
_entity.pdbx_description
1 polymer ?
#
loop_
_entity_poly.entity_id
_entity_poly.type
_entity_poly.pdbx_seq_one_letter_code
_entity_poly.pdbx_strand_id
1 'polypeptide(L)'
;MQNDKKWSEFVSTLHSDGTMNGDSNGSFWYHQDATVKAVTKDQDESNKFDFNPRYIEVDVLEKDKYAVAYYYLVGSYTIRGVTKSNYRTRVCMVLVKENGDWKVKSGDYTPLHSGSGIPD
;
A
#
# COMPACT_ATOMS: atom_id res chain seq x y z
N MET A 1 -1.70 11.06 -0.05
CA MET A 1 -1.98 10.53 1.31
C MET A 1 -0.71 10.09 2.01
N GLN A 2 -0.09 8.95 1.67
CA GLN A 2 1.20 8.55 2.28
C GLN A 2 2.37 9.44 1.85
N ASN A 3 2.45 9.82 0.57
CA ASN A 3 3.45 10.78 0.07
C ASN A 3 3.47 12.07 0.91
N ASP A 4 2.29 12.52 1.33
CA ASP A 4 2.09 13.75 2.11
C ASP A 4 1.98 13.49 3.62
N LYS A 5 2.19 12.25 4.08
CA LYS A 5 2.06 11.81 5.48
C LYS A 5 0.73 12.14 6.15
N LYS A 6 -0.36 12.20 5.38
CA LYS A 6 -1.72 12.40 5.87
C LYS A 6 -2.29 11.09 6.41
N TRP A 7 -1.77 10.66 7.56
CA TRP A 7 -2.02 9.30 8.09
C TRP A 7 -3.48 9.05 8.45
N SER A 8 -4.21 10.04 8.95
CA SER A 8 -5.65 9.89 9.23
C SER A 8 -6.46 9.67 7.95
N GLU A 9 -6.13 10.36 6.86
CA GLU A 9 -6.76 10.14 5.54
C GLU A 9 -6.34 8.78 4.98
N PHE A 10 -5.08 8.37 5.14
CA PHE A 10 -4.63 7.05 4.72
C PHE A 10 -5.39 5.94 5.47
N VAL A 11 -5.48 6.03 6.79
CA VAL A 11 -6.21 5.06 7.64
C VAL A 11 -7.68 4.98 7.27
N SER A 12 -8.33 6.10 6.90
CA SER A 12 -9.74 6.08 6.50
C SER A 12 -10.01 5.30 5.21
N THR A 13 -8.97 4.97 4.43
CA THR A 13 -9.07 4.11 3.25
C THR A 13 -8.94 2.62 3.57
N LEU A 14 -8.50 2.26 4.77
CA LEU A 14 -8.36 0.87 5.20
C LEU A 14 -9.69 0.34 5.75
N HIS A 15 -9.91 -0.95 5.62
CA HIS A 15 -11.06 -1.61 6.24
C HIS A 15 -10.94 -1.53 7.77
N SER A 16 -12.06 -1.31 8.47
CA SER A 16 -12.06 -1.10 9.93
C SER A 16 -11.39 -2.22 10.74
N ASP A 17 -11.61 -3.49 10.37
CA ASP A 17 -10.91 -4.66 10.95
C ASP A 17 -9.41 -4.75 10.62
N GLY A 18 -8.83 -3.77 9.95
CA GLY A 18 -7.46 -3.82 9.44
C GLY A 18 -7.29 -4.59 8.13
N THR A 19 -6.04 -4.76 7.74
CA THR A 19 -5.62 -5.30 6.44
C THR A 19 -4.63 -6.44 6.57
N MET A 20 -4.65 -7.39 5.62
CA MET A 20 -3.64 -8.44 5.52
C MET A 20 -2.70 -8.12 4.36
N ASN A 21 -1.41 -7.92 4.63
CA ASN A 21 -0.47 -7.41 3.62
C ASN A 21 0.78 -8.27 3.48
N GLY A 22 1.40 -8.17 2.29
CA GLY A 22 2.71 -8.70 1.98
C GLY A 22 3.56 -7.61 1.34
N ASP A 23 4.70 -7.31 1.93
CA ASP A 23 5.58 -6.23 1.50
C ASP A 23 6.51 -6.65 0.37
N SER A 24 6.97 -5.65 -0.38
CA SER A 24 7.84 -5.86 -1.54
C SER A 24 9.19 -6.49 -1.25
N ASN A 25 9.61 -6.54 0.01
CA ASN A 25 10.82 -7.23 0.45
C ASN A 25 10.65 -8.75 0.61
N GLY A 26 9.46 -9.29 0.31
CA GLY A 26 9.15 -10.70 0.48
C GLY A 26 8.80 -11.06 1.92
N SER A 27 8.18 -10.13 2.66
CA SER A 27 7.70 -10.40 4.02
C SER A 27 6.76 -11.60 4.06
N PHE A 28 6.63 -12.22 5.23
CA PHE A 28 5.45 -13.04 5.50
C PHE A 28 4.21 -12.16 5.49
N TRP A 29 3.04 -12.79 5.32
CA TRP A 29 1.76 -12.13 5.52
C TRP A 29 1.65 -11.60 6.95
N TYR A 30 1.21 -10.35 7.09
CA TYR A 30 0.98 -9.74 8.38
C TYR A 30 -0.31 -8.95 8.40
N HIS A 31 -0.93 -8.92 9.58
CA HIS A 31 -2.09 -8.08 9.83
C HIS A 31 -1.63 -6.68 10.29
N GLN A 32 -2.28 -5.67 9.73
CA GLN A 32 -2.05 -4.26 10.02
C GLN A 32 -3.38 -3.63 10.47
N ASP A 33 -3.45 -3.21 11.73
CA ASP A 33 -4.60 -2.49 12.26
C ASP A 33 -4.82 -1.17 11.50
N ALA A 34 -6.08 -0.82 11.27
CA ALA A 34 -6.50 0.45 10.68
C ALA A 34 -6.47 1.59 11.70
N THR A 35 -5.31 1.84 12.31
CA THR A 35 -5.08 2.98 13.20
C THR A 35 -3.83 3.75 12.81
N VAL A 36 -3.82 5.05 13.09
CA VAL A 36 -2.63 5.89 12.83
C VAL A 36 -1.41 5.31 13.55
N LYS A 37 -1.56 4.96 14.83
CA LYS A 37 -0.48 4.37 15.64
C LYS A 37 0.14 3.14 14.97
N ALA A 38 -0.69 2.27 14.41
CA ALA A 38 -0.20 1.04 13.81
C ALA A 38 0.49 1.29 12.46
N VAL A 39 -0.08 2.13 11.57
CA VAL A 39 0.53 2.43 10.26
C VAL A 39 1.78 3.32 10.36
N THR A 40 1.97 4.01 11.49
CA THR A 40 3.14 4.86 11.74
C THR A 40 4.17 4.24 12.69
N LYS A 41 4.02 2.98 13.10
CA LYS A 41 4.87 2.36 14.15
C LYS A 41 6.37 2.48 13.84
N ASP A 42 6.74 2.27 12.58
CA ASP A 42 8.14 2.28 12.11
C ASP A 42 8.44 3.48 11.20
N GLN A 43 7.57 4.49 11.21
CA GLN A 43 7.75 5.71 10.43
C GLN A 43 8.64 6.72 11.16
N ASP A 44 9.55 7.33 10.40
CA ASP A 44 10.40 8.42 10.86
C ASP A 44 9.98 9.73 10.17
N GLU A 45 10.13 10.87 10.86
CA GLU A 45 9.82 12.18 10.30
C GLU A 45 10.67 12.52 9.07
N SER A 46 11.89 11.98 8.99
CA SER A 46 12.79 12.12 7.85
C SER A 46 12.42 11.25 6.65
N ASN A 47 11.54 10.25 6.83
CA ASN A 47 11.11 9.40 5.72
C ASN A 47 10.43 10.26 4.64
N LYS A 48 10.69 9.96 3.37
CA LYS A 48 10.05 10.64 2.23
C LYS A 48 9.52 9.59 1.28
N PHE A 49 8.34 9.82 0.72
CA PHE A 49 7.69 8.91 -0.20
C PHE A 49 7.18 9.70 -1.41
N ASP A 50 7.43 9.17 -2.59
CA ASP A 50 6.85 9.65 -3.83
C ASP A 50 6.48 8.43 -4.67
N PHE A 51 5.33 7.84 -4.33
CA PHE A 51 4.78 6.69 -5.04
C PHE A 51 3.62 7.11 -5.93
N ASN A 52 3.60 6.55 -7.14
CA ASN A 52 2.62 6.86 -8.16
C ASN A 52 2.09 5.54 -8.76
N PRO A 53 0.80 5.22 -8.60
CA PRO A 53 0.20 4.08 -9.26
C PRO A 53 0.10 4.33 -10.78
N ARG A 54 0.31 3.28 -11.58
CA ARG A 54 0.28 3.28 -13.05
C ARG A 54 -0.47 2.05 -13.55
N TYR A 55 -1.14 2.20 -14.70
CA TYR A 55 -1.85 1.13 -15.40
C TYR A 55 -2.81 0.37 -14.46
N ILE A 56 -3.73 1.11 -13.87
CA ILE A 56 -4.70 0.56 -12.91
C ILE A 56 -5.77 -0.20 -13.69
N GLU A 57 -5.93 -1.47 -13.36
CA GLU A 57 -7.02 -2.34 -13.80
C GLU A 57 -7.84 -2.76 -12.57
N VAL A 58 -9.16 -2.86 -12.72
CA VAL A 58 -10.06 -3.20 -11.60
C VAL A 58 -11.06 -4.23 -12.06
N ASP A 59 -11.08 -5.37 -11.37
CA ASP A 59 -12.07 -6.42 -11.54
C ASP A 59 -13.10 -6.35 -10.40
N VAL A 60 -14.36 -6.11 -10.76
CA VAL A 60 -15.47 -6.16 -9.81
C VAL A 60 -15.92 -7.62 -9.68
N LEU A 61 -15.59 -8.24 -8.55
CA LEU A 61 -15.94 -9.63 -8.27
C LEU A 61 -17.42 -9.77 -7.89
N GLU A 62 -17.92 -8.81 -7.12
CA GLU A 62 -19.34 -8.70 -6.79
C GLU A 62 -19.71 -7.23 -6.68
N LYS A 63 -20.74 -6.84 -7.43
CA LYS A 63 -21.22 -5.46 -7.48
C LYS A 63 -21.53 -4.95 -6.08
N ASP A 64 -21.00 -3.77 -5.76
CA ASP A 64 -21.17 -3.09 -4.48
C ASP A 64 -20.69 -3.88 -3.24
N LYS A 65 -19.86 -4.91 -3.42
CA LYS A 65 -19.27 -5.66 -2.30
C LYS A 65 -17.77 -5.88 -2.39
N TYR A 66 -17.28 -6.43 -3.51
CA TYR A 66 -15.90 -6.89 -3.63
C TYR A 66 -15.30 -6.50 -4.97
N ALA A 67 -14.06 -6.02 -4.95
CA ALA A 67 -13.28 -5.76 -6.14
C ALA A 67 -11.79 -6.07 -5.89
N VAL A 68 -11.05 -6.29 -6.96
CA VAL A 68 -9.59 -6.41 -6.93
C VAL A 68 -9.01 -5.38 -7.89
N ALA A 69 -8.04 -4.60 -7.42
CA ALA A 69 -7.28 -3.68 -8.25
C ALA A 69 -5.87 -4.22 -8.50
N TYR A 70 -5.45 -4.19 -9.75
CA TYR A 70 -4.11 -4.54 -10.21
C TYR A 70 -3.45 -3.27 -10.74
N TYR A 71 -2.24 -2.98 -10.29
CA TYR A 71 -1.51 -1.81 -10.79
C TYR A 71 -0.01 -1.94 -10.57
N TYR A 72 0.74 -1.05 -11.21
CA TYR A 72 2.16 -0.87 -10.94
C TYR A 72 2.36 0.32 -10.02
N LEU A 73 3.06 0.13 -8.90
CA LEU A 73 3.47 1.21 -8.04
C LEU A 73 4.92 1.57 -8.36
N VAL A 74 5.13 2.78 -8.87
CA VAL A 74 6.47 3.27 -9.22
C VAL A 74 6.79 4.53 -8.44
N GLY A 75 8.06 4.75 -8.13
CA GLY A 75 8.40 5.93 -7.36
C GLY A 75 9.79 5.99 -6.78
N SER A 76 9.91 6.86 -5.80
CA SER A 76 11.10 7.01 -4.97
C SER A 76 10.75 7.06 -3.49
N TYR A 77 11.72 6.75 -2.65
CA TYR A 77 11.62 6.97 -1.22
C TYR A 77 12.97 7.31 -0.61
N THR A 78 12.90 7.90 0.58
CA THR A 78 14.00 7.94 1.55
C THR A 78 13.50 7.31 2.83
N ILE A 79 14.16 6.26 3.31
CA ILE A 79 13.84 5.60 4.59
C ILE A 79 15.15 5.44 5.36
N ARG A 80 15.19 5.87 6.62
CA ARG A 80 16.39 5.80 7.48
C ARG A 80 17.66 6.35 6.79
N GLY A 81 17.51 7.45 6.07
CA GLY A 81 18.60 8.10 5.33
C GLY A 81 19.00 7.43 4.00
N VAL A 82 18.44 6.28 3.65
CA VAL A 82 18.72 5.59 2.37
C VAL A 82 17.69 5.99 1.33
N THR A 83 18.15 6.58 0.23
CA THR A 83 17.30 6.97 -0.90
C THR A 83 17.34 5.92 -2.01
N LYS A 84 16.16 5.57 -2.52
CA LYS A 84 15.98 4.76 -3.74
C LYS A 84 15.06 5.50 -4.70
N SER A 85 15.49 5.68 -5.94
CA SER A 85 14.78 6.49 -6.95
C SER A 85 14.04 5.67 -8.02
N ASN A 86 14.08 4.34 -7.92
CA ASN A 86 13.55 3.44 -8.95
C ASN A 86 12.74 2.29 -8.35
N TYR A 87 11.97 2.60 -7.30
CA TYR A 87 11.04 1.65 -6.70
C TYR A 87 10.00 1.26 -7.75
N ARG A 88 9.86 -0.05 -8.00
CA ARG A 88 8.99 -0.61 -9.03
C ARG A 88 8.41 -1.94 -8.58
N THR A 89 7.13 -1.94 -8.27
CA THR A 89 6.38 -3.13 -7.83
C THR A 89 5.08 -3.26 -8.61
N ARG A 90 4.60 -4.48 -8.77
CA ARG A 90 3.20 -4.75 -9.11
C ARG A 90 2.43 -4.97 -7.82
N VAL A 91 1.20 -4.50 -7.79
CA VAL A 91 0.33 -4.56 -6.62
C VAL A 91 -0.95 -5.29 -6.97
N CYS A 92 -1.35 -6.22 -6.11
CA CYS A 92 -2.68 -6.80 -6.08
C CYS A 92 -3.38 -6.30 -4.81
N MET A 93 -4.48 -5.56 -4.97
CA MET A 93 -5.18 -4.93 -3.85
C MET A 93 -6.63 -5.38 -3.80
N VAL A 94 -7.03 -5.97 -2.68
CA VAL A 94 -8.41 -6.38 -2.43
C VAL A 94 -9.17 -5.21 -1.81
N LEU A 95 -10.32 -4.88 -2.39
CA LEU A 95 -11.22 -3.84 -1.96
C LEU A 95 -12.55 -4.44 -1.50
N VAL A 96 -13.05 -3.98 -0.35
CA VAL A 96 -14.34 -4.37 0.21
C VAL A 96 -15.19 -3.12 0.40
N LYS A 97 -16.47 -3.20 0.06
CA LYS A 97 -17.43 -2.13 0.33
C LYS A 97 -17.82 -2.15 1.81
N GLU A 98 -17.54 -1.07 2.54
CA GLU A 98 -17.92 -0.89 3.94
C GLU A 98 -18.64 0.45 4.10
N ASN A 99 -19.87 0.42 4.61
CA ASN A 99 -20.69 1.62 4.85
C ASN A 99 -20.84 2.54 3.61
N GLY A 100 -20.82 1.95 2.41
CA GLY A 100 -20.92 2.69 1.14
C GLY A 100 -19.59 3.11 0.51
N ASP A 101 -18.48 3.02 1.26
CA ASP A 101 -17.14 3.34 0.78
C ASP A 101 -16.36 2.09 0.39
N TRP A 102 -15.46 2.22 -0.58
CA TRP A 102 -14.49 1.15 -0.88
C TRP A 102 -13.31 1.26 0.07
N LYS A 103 -12.99 0.17 0.75
CA LYS A 103 -11.89 0.07 1.71
C LYS A 103 -10.90 -1.00 1.29
N VAL A 104 -9.62 -0.74 1.51
CA VAL A 104 -8.54 -1.72 1.31
C VAL A 104 -8.67 -2.80 2.37
N LYS A 105 -8.74 -4.07 1.97
CA LYS A 105 -8.75 -5.22 2.86
C LYS A 105 -7.43 -5.99 2.83
N SER A 106 -6.70 -5.90 1.73
CA SER A 106 -5.39 -6.55 1.56
C SER A 106 -4.61 -5.89 0.44
N GLY A 107 -3.28 -5.87 0.57
CA GLY A 107 -2.36 -5.51 -0.50
C GLY A 107 -1.15 -6.45 -0.53
N ASP A 108 -0.87 -7.01 -1.70
CA ASP A 108 0.37 -7.70 -2.00
C ASP A 108 1.24 -6.85 -2.91
N TYR A 109 2.48 -6.63 -2.53
CA TYR A 109 3.44 -5.85 -3.29
C TYR A 109 4.55 -6.79 -3.73
N THR A 110 4.66 -7.04 -5.03
CA THR A 110 5.71 -7.89 -5.59
C THR A 110 6.67 -7.05 -6.44
N PRO A 111 7.99 -7.08 -6.21
CA PRO A 111 8.96 -6.44 -7.09
C PRO A 111 8.85 -6.90 -8.53
N LEU A 112 9.01 -5.98 -9.49
CA LEU A 112 9.21 -6.38 -10.87
C LEU A 112 10.56 -7.08 -11.02
N HIS A 113 10.70 -7.95 -12.03
CA HIS A 113 12.02 -8.49 -12.40
C HIS A 113 12.96 -7.31 -12.70
N SER A 114 14.15 -7.26 -12.09
CA SER A 114 15.07 -6.10 -12.06
C SER A 114 14.57 -4.83 -11.35
N GLY A 115 13.46 -4.92 -10.60
CA GLY A 115 13.03 -3.88 -9.67
C GLY A 115 14.15 -3.59 -8.67
N SER A 116 14.58 -2.34 -8.60
CA SER A 116 15.69 -1.91 -7.76
C SER A 116 15.19 -1.00 -6.66
N GLY A 117 15.74 -1.10 -5.45
CA GLY A 117 15.33 -0.21 -4.37
C GLY A 117 14.05 -0.65 -3.69
N ILE A 118 13.97 -1.94 -3.39
CA ILE A 118 13.03 -2.49 -2.42
C ILE A 118 13.60 -2.20 -1.02
N PRO A 119 12.78 -1.75 -0.05
CA PRO A 119 13.23 -1.59 1.33
C PRO A 119 13.68 -2.93 1.92
N ASP A 120 14.61 -2.92 2.87
CA ASP A 120 14.89 -4.09 3.70
C ASP A 120 13.82 -4.25 4.79
#